data_AF-A0A9N9DSW9-F1
#
_entry.id   AF-A0A9N9DSW9-F1
#
_cell.length_a   1.000
_cell.length_b   1.000
_cell.length_c   1.000
_cell.angle_alpha   90.00
_cell.angle_beta   90.00
_cell.angle_gamma   90.00
#
_symmetry.space_group_name_H-M   'P 1'
#
loop_
_entity.id
_entity.type
_entity.pdbx_description
1 polymer ?
#
loop_
_entity_poly.entity_id
_entity_poly.type
_entity_poly.pdbx_seq_one_letter_code
_entity_poly.pdbx_strand_id
1 'polypeptide(L)'
;MLQFNVPLLQSLLNQHSRTSAPGYTVHEKSQLFIATIIEDQGVASEVEICFIDIRTSECILSQIADSQTYVKTLHKINIYNLAEILLSVIIDEPSKLKLCKILEDNILFVTIVSIERKYFNNAT
;
A
#
# COMPACT_ATOMS: atom_id res chain seq x y z
N MET A 1 3.34 11.36 -10.65
CA MET A 1 2.00 10.95 -11.10
C MET A 1 2.02 9.44 -11.22
N LEU A 2 1.53 8.78 -10.19
CA LEU A 2 1.17 7.36 -10.17
C LEU A 2 0.62 6.88 -11.50
N GLN A 3 1.40 6.12 -12.25
CA GLN A 3 0.89 5.31 -13.35
C GLN A 3 0.64 3.91 -12.80
N PHE A 4 -0.53 3.69 -12.20
CA PHE A 4 -0.94 2.35 -11.85
C PHE A 4 -1.18 1.54 -13.12
N ASN A 5 -0.53 0.40 -13.23
CA ASN A 5 -0.90 -0.63 -14.19
C ASN A 5 -2.20 -1.28 -13.70
N VAL A 6 -3.34 -0.72 -14.13
CA VAL A 6 -4.69 -1.19 -13.77
C VAL A 6 -4.83 -2.72 -13.98
N PRO A 7 -4.32 -3.31 -15.09
CA PRO A 7 -4.28 -4.78 -15.25
C PRO A 7 -3.53 -5.54 -14.15
N LEU A 8 -2.36 -5.07 -13.71
CA LEU A 8 -1.60 -5.71 -12.64
C LEU A 8 -2.36 -5.63 -11.31
N LEU A 9 -2.96 -4.48 -11.02
CA LEU A 9 -3.78 -4.27 -9.84
C LEU A 9 -4.96 -5.25 -9.82
N GLN A 10 -5.61 -5.43 -10.97
CA GLN A 10 -6.68 -6.43 -11.14
C GLN A 10 -6.17 -7.86 -10.94
N SER A 11 -4.95 -8.17 -11.39
CA SER A 11 -4.34 -9.49 -11.19
C SER A 11 -4.06 -9.77 -9.71
N LEU A 12 -3.51 -8.81 -8.97
CA LEU A 12 -3.26 -8.93 -7.53
C LEU A 12 -4.56 -9.09 -6.73
N LEU A 13 -5.62 -8.36 -7.12
CA LEU A 13 -6.96 -8.49 -6.55
C LEU A 13 -7.56 -9.90 -6.79
N ASN A 14 -7.37 -10.43 -7.99
CA ASN A 14 -7.87 -11.77 -8.35
C ASN A 14 -7.13 -12.89 -7.61
N GLN A 15 -5.86 -12.69 -7.23
CA GLN A 15 -5.08 -13.67 -6.46
C GLN A 15 -5.55 -13.76 -5.00
N HIS A 16 -6.01 -12.66 -4.41
CA HIS A 16 -6.50 -12.61 -3.03
C HIS A 16 -7.96 -13.10 -2.84
N SER A 17 -8.66 -13.45 -3.92
CA SER A 17 -10.02 -14.02 -3.85
C SER A 17 -10.08 -15.48 -3.39
N ARG A 18 -8.96 -16.05 -2.90
CA ARG A 18 -8.83 -17.48 -2.55
C ARG A 18 -8.17 -17.74 -1.19
N THR A 19 -8.68 -17.15 -0.11
CA THR A 19 -8.43 -17.68 1.24
C THR A 19 -9.65 -17.50 2.12
N SER A 20 -10.38 -18.59 2.39
CA SER A 20 -11.36 -18.62 3.48
C SER A 20 -10.61 -18.65 4.81
N ALA A 21 -10.66 -17.55 5.56
CA ALA A 21 -10.21 -17.48 6.95
C ALA A 21 -11.41 -17.60 7.91
N PRO A 22 -11.26 -18.22 9.09
CA PRO A 22 -12.37 -18.56 9.98
C PRO A 22 -12.84 -17.36 10.82
N GLY A 23 -14.16 -17.21 10.90
CA GLY A 23 -14.95 -16.56 11.95
C GLY A 23 -14.42 -15.29 12.62
N TYR A 24 -14.73 -14.13 12.05
CA TYR A 24 -14.76 -12.86 12.79
C TYR A 24 -16.21 -12.41 12.96
N THR A 25 -16.65 -12.27 14.21
CA THR A 25 -18.02 -11.88 14.59
C THR A 25 -18.40 -10.51 14.04
N VAL A 26 -19.60 -10.45 13.49
CA VAL A 26 -20.23 -9.30 12.83
C VAL A 26 -20.36 -8.12 13.78
N HIS A 27 -19.61 -7.04 13.53
CA HIS A 27 -20.01 -5.68 13.88
C HIS A 27 -19.48 -4.72 12.79
N GLU A 28 -20.43 -4.02 12.16
CA GLU A 28 -20.32 -2.85 11.28
C GLU A 28 -19.27 -2.84 10.16
N LYS A 29 -19.73 -2.92 8.89
CA LYS A 29 -19.00 -2.56 7.65
C LYS A 29 -17.47 -2.59 7.80
N SER A 30 -16.87 -3.75 7.98
CA SER A 30 -15.41 -3.87 8.05
C SER A 30 -14.83 -3.54 6.68
N GLN A 31 -14.55 -2.24 6.45
CA GLN A 31 -13.98 -1.81 5.19
C GLN A 31 -12.62 -2.47 5.02
N LEU A 32 -12.40 -3.22 3.95
CA LEU A 32 -11.21 -4.05 3.78
C LEU A 32 -10.43 -3.52 2.59
N PHE A 33 -9.30 -2.88 2.89
CA PHE A 33 -8.50 -2.17 1.91
C PHE A 33 -7.15 -2.84 1.70
N ILE A 34 -6.64 -2.81 0.47
CA ILE A 34 -5.21 -3.00 0.19
C ILE A 34 -4.63 -1.62 -0.11
N ALA A 35 -3.48 -1.29 0.48
CA ALA A 35 -2.77 -0.06 0.19
C ALA A 35 -1.52 -0.35 -0.64
N THR A 36 -1.35 0.33 -1.76
CA THR A 36 -0.09 0.38 -2.48
C THR A 36 0.64 1.67 -2.15
N ILE A 37 1.94 1.61 -1.86
CA ILE A 37 2.76 2.74 -1.47
C ILE A 37 4.02 2.81 -2.35
N ILE A 38 4.29 3.99 -2.90
CA ILE A 38 5.49 4.31 -3.67
C ILE A 38 6.13 5.55 -3.05
N GLU A 39 7.42 5.48 -2.77
CA GLU A 39 8.23 6.62 -2.34
C GLU A 39 9.02 7.16 -3.54
N ASP A 40 9.04 8.48 -3.72
CA ASP A 40 9.96 9.15 -4.62
C ASP A 40 11.26 9.54 -3.89
N GLN A 41 12.41 9.36 -4.54
CA GLN A 41 13.73 9.63 -3.97
C GLN A 41 14.20 11.09 -4.20
N GLY A 42 13.26 12.01 -4.34
CA GLY A 42 13.54 13.42 -4.54
C GLY A 42 14.04 14.15 -3.28
N VAL A 43 14.33 15.45 -3.43
CA VAL A 43 14.69 16.34 -2.30
C VAL A 43 13.54 16.44 -1.28
N ALA A 44 12.30 16.30 -1.73
CA ALA A 44 11.12 16.17 -0.90
C ALA A 44 10.73 14.69 -0.76
N SER A 45 10.38 14.27 0.44
CA SER A 45 9.79 12.94 0.71
C SER A 45 8.36 12.93 0.19
N GLU A 46 8.18 12.63 -1.10
CA GLU A 46 6.85 12.42 -1.68
C GLU A 46 6.47 10.95 -1.61
N VAL A 47 5.28 10.71 -1.05
CA VAL A 47 4.68 9.38 -0.97
C VAL A 47 3.41 9.36 -1.79
N GLU A 48 3.37 8.42 -2.72
CA GLU A 48 2.28 8.14 -3.62
C GLU A 48 1.56 6.88 -3.11
N ILE A 49 0.26 6.99 -2.80
CA ILE A 49 -0.54 5.91 -2.18
C ILE A 49 -1.82 5.66 -2.99
N CYS A 50 -2.18 4.39 -3.15
CA CYS A 50 -3.50 3.97 -3.61
C CYS A 50 -4.13 3.01 -2.63
N PHE A 51 -5.34 3.33 -2.18
CA PHE A 51 -6.18 2.43 -1.39
C PHE A 51 -7.22 1.78 -2.29
N ILE A 52 -7.34 0.47 -2.22
CA ILE A 52 -8.29 -0.29 -3.02
C ILE A 52 -9.25 -0.99 -2.09
N ASP A 53 -10.53 -0.65 -2.16
CA ASP A 53 -11.57 -1.39 -1.47
C ASP A 53 -11.83 -2.69 -2.24
N ILE A 54 -11.38 -3.82 -1.70
CA ILE A 54 -11.48 -5.09 -2.42
C ILE A 54 -12.92 -5.58 -2.56
N ARG A 55 -13.87 -5.00 -1.82
CA ARG A 55 -15.28 -5.40 -1.87
C ARG A 55 -16.06 -4.58 -2.89
N THR A 56 -15.70 -3.31 -3.08
CA THR A 56 -16.38 -2.43 -4.06
C THR A 56 -15.60 -2.27 -5.37
N SER A 57 -14.33 -2.69 -5.40
CA SER A 57 -13.39 -2.41 -6.49
C SER A 57 -13.16 -0.90 -6.73
N GLU A 58 -13.41 -0.07 -5.72
CA GLU A 58 -13.11 1.37 -5.78
C GLU A 58 -11.66 1.63 -5.38
N CYS A 59 -11.04 2.62 -6.03
CA CYS A 59 -9.69 3.05 -5.72
C CYS A 59 -9.67 4.52 -5.28
N ILE A 60 -8.87 4.81 -4.26
CA ILE A 60 -8.61 6.16 -3.77
C ILE A 60 -7.12 6.45 -3.96
N LEU A 61 -6.82 7.44 -4.79
CA LEU A 61 -5.46 7.91 -5.07
C LEU A 61 -5.09 9.08 -4.17
N SER A 62 -3.90 9.05 -3.57
CA SER A 62 -3.40 10.13 -2.72
C SER A 62 -1.90 10.33 -2.93
N GLN A 63 -1.49 11.56 -3.22
CA GLN A 63 -0.08 11.97 -3.19
C GLN A 63 0.14 12.85 -1.96
N ILE A 64 1.19 12.55 -1.21
CA ILE A 64 1.49 13.18 0.07
C ILE A 64 2.90 13.74 0.00
N ALA A 65 3.02 15.06 0.04
CA ALA A 65 4.28 15.72 0.36
C ALA A 65 4.51 15.61 1.87
N ASP A 66 5.39 14.69 2.27
CA ASP A 66 5.70 14.39 3.65
C ASP A 66 7.07 14.94 4.06
N SER A 67 7.41 14.72 5.32
CA SER A 67 8.75 14.92 5.85
C SER A 67 9.45 13.58 6.04
N GLN A 68 10.71 13.63 6.44
CA GLN A 68 11.52 12.45 6.74
C GLN A 68 10.99 11.56 7.89
N THR A 69 9.93 11.97 8.60
CA THR A 69 9.26 11.17 9.65
C THR A 69 7.97 10.49 9.17
N TYR A 70 7.50 10.79 7.94
CA TYR A 70 6.34 10.17 7.29
C TYR A 70 5.03 10.18 8.11
N VAL A 71 4.87 11.15 9.01
CA VAL A 71 3.72 11.22 9.91
C VAL A 71 2.41 11.38 9.15
N LYS A 72 2.38 12.13 8.03
CA LYS A 72 1.16 12.31 7.24
C LYS A 72 0.76 11.01 6.55
N THR A 73 1.75 10.29 6.03
CA THR A 73 1.60 8.96 5.42
C THR A 73 1.05 7.96 6.43
N LEU A 74 1.66 7.86 7.62
CA LEU A 74 1.18 6.97 8.69
C LEU A 74 -0.25 7.29 9.11
N HIS A 75 -0.59 8.57 9.30
CA HIS A 75 -1.97 8.96 9.61
C HIS A 75 -2.95 8.59 8.51
N LYS A 76 -2.57 8.77 7.24
CA LYS A 76 -3.43 8.42 6.10
C LYS A 76 -3.66 6.92 6.01
N ILE A 77 -2.68 6.09 6.37
CA ILE A 77 -2.79 4.63 6.40
C ILE A 77 -3.71 4.19 7.54
N ASN A 78 -3.50 4.72 8.75
CA ASN A 78 -4.21 4.28 9.98
C ASN A 78 -5.71 4.58 10.01
N ILE A 79 -6.23 5.44 9.12
CA ILE A 79 -7.68 5.66 9.01
C ILE A 79 -8.40 4.57 8.20
N TYR A 80 -7.66 3.70 7.51
CA TYR A 80 -8.20 2.56 6.77
C TYR A 80 -7.95 1.26 7.51
N ASN A 81 -8.92 0.35 7.47
CA ASN A 81 -8.72 -1.02 7.94
C ASN A 81 -8.10 -1.84 6.79
N LEU A 82 -6.77 -1.96 6.86
CA LEU A 82 -5.96 -2.59 5.81
C LEU A 82 -5.81 -4.10 6.02
N ALA A 83 -5.97 -4.85 4.94
CA ALA A 83 -5.58 -6.26 4.87
C ALA A 83 -4.07 -6.41 4.68
N GLU A 84 -3.50 -5.57 3.81
CA GLU A 84 -2.12 -5.67 3.36
C GLU A 84 -1.63 -4.32 2.80
N ILE A 85 -0.32 -4.10 2.91
CA ILE A 85 0.41 -3.01 2.27
C ILE A 85 1.37 -3.58 1.23
N LEU A 86 1.26 -3.09 0.00
CA LEU A 86 2.19 -3.36 -1.09
C LEU A 86 3.16 -2.18 -1.22
N LEU A 87 4.41 -2.37 -0.81
CA LEU A 87 5.43 -1.32 -0.85
C LEU A 87 6.33 -1.49 -2.08
N SER A 88 6.39 -0.44 -2.91
CA SER A 88 7.31 -0.40 -4.05
C SER A 88 8.75 -0.22 -3.60
N VAL A 89 9.63 -1.12 -4.05
CA VAL A 89 11.06 -1.11 -3.71
C VAL A 89 11.90 -1.02 -4.99
N ILE A 90 12.92 -0.16 -4.97
CA ILE A 90 13.84 0.04 -6.12
C ILE A 90 14.98 -0.99 -6.13
N ILE A 91 15.26 -1.62 -4.99
CA ILE A 91 16.40 -2.51 -4.76
C ILE A 91 15.83 -3.81 -4.18
N ASP A 92 16.48 -4.96 -4.43
CA ASP A 92 16.19 -6.26 -3.81
C ASP A 92 16.40 -6.30 -2.28
N GLU A 93 16.46 -5.14 -1.62
CA GLU A 93 16.76 -4.98 -0.20
C GLU A 93 15.84 -3.93 0.45
N PRO A 94 14.60 -4.32 0.81
CA PRO A 94 13.59 -3.41 1.37
C PRO A 94 14.00 -2.75 2.69
N SER A 95 14.88 -3.40 3.45
CA SER A 95 15.44 -2.88 4.71
C SER A 95 16.24 -1.57 4.55
N LYS A 96 16.65 -1.23 3.32
CA LYS A 96 17.32 0.05 3.02
C LYS A 96 16.37 1.23 2.88
N LEU A 97 15.07 0.99 2.67
CA LEU A 97 14.10 2.06 2.58
C LEU A 97 13.70 2.54 3.97
N LYS A 98 13.95 3.82 4.23
CA LYS A 98 13.58 4.46 5.50
C LYS A 98 12.07 4.34 5.76
N LEU A 99 11.26 4.51 4.72
CA LEU A 99 9.81 4.34 4.81
C LEU A 99 9.41 2.91 5.20
N CYS A 100 10.09 1.88 4.68
CA CYS A 100 9.80 0.48 5.03
C CYS A 100 9.93 0.25 6.53
N LYS A 101 11.06 0.69 7.11
CA LYS A 101 11.30 0.57 8.54
C LYS A 101 10.30 1.36 9.38
N ILE A 102 9.95 2.57 8.95
CA ILE A 102 8.95 3.40 9.65
C ILE A 102 7.57 2.73 9.61
N LEU A 103 7.19 2.10 8.50
CA LEU A 103 5.94 1.35 8.40
C LEU A 103 5.96 0.12 9.31
N GLU A 104 7.03 -0.67 9.29
CA GLU A 104 7.20 -1.84 10.17
C GLU A 104 7.11 -1.47 11.67
N ASP A 105 7.70 -0.34 12.05
CA ASP A 105 7.73 0.11 13.45
C ASP A 105 6.38 0.68 13.94
N ASN A 106 5.54 1.20 13.04
CA ASN A 106 4.32 1.95 13.41
C ASN A 106 3.00 1.27 12.99
N ILE A 107 3.01 0.41 11.98
CA ILE A 107 1.83 -0.28 11.48
C ILE A 107 1.86 -1.73 11.97
N LEU A 108 1.33 -1.93 13.18
CA LEU A 108 1.25 -3.24 13.79
C LEU A 108 0.10 -4.03 13.15
N PHE A 109 0.29 -5.34 12.96
CA PHE A 109 -0.73 -6.30 12.50
C PHE A 109 -1.16 -6.21 11.02
N VAL A 110 -0.52 -5.38 10.20
CA VAL A 110 -0.73 -5.37 8.73
C VAL A 110 0.52 -5.94 8.05
N THR A 111 0.32 -6.90 7.15
CA THR A 111 1.42 -7.47 6.37
C THR A 111 1.94 -6.45 5.37
N ILE A 112 3.25 -6.23 5.35
CA ILE A 112 3.93 -5.40 4.34
C ILE A 112 4.64 -6.33 3.36
N VAL A 113 4.24 -6.27 2.09
CA VAL A 113 4.85 -7.02 0.99
C VAL A 113 5.61 -6.07 0.09
N SER A 114 6.89 -6.38 -0.09
CA SER A 114 7.76 -5.64 -1.00
C SER A 114 7.54 -6.10 -2.43
N ILE A 115 7.31 -5.16 -3.34
CA ILE A 115 7.14 -5.40 -4.78
C ILE A 115 8.16 -4.56 -5.54
N GLU A 116 8.82 -5.17 -6.53
CA GLU A 116 9.78 -4.47 -7.38
C GLU A 116 9.15 -3.29 -8.14
N ARG A 117 9.86 -2.17 -8.24
CA ARG A 117 9.37 -0.94 -8.90
C ARG A 117 8.93 -1.14 -10.36
N LYS A 118 9.45 -2.15 -11.06
CA LYS A 118 9.07 -2.49 -12.44
C LYS A 118 7.58 -2.78 -12.61
N TYR A 119 6.92 -3.25 -11.55
CA TYR A 119 5.50 -3.54 -11.54
C TYR A 119 4.63 -2.28 -11.36
N PHE A 120 5.22 -1.16 -10.93
CA PHE A 120 4.54 0.12 -10.72
C PHE A 120 4.79 1.12 -11.85
N ASN A 121 5.48 0.71 -12.92
CA ASN A 121 5.78 1.57 -14.06
C ASN A 121 5.16 0.99 -15.34
N ASN A 122 4.59 1.85 -16.18
CA ASN A 122 4.01 1.47 -17.46
C ASN A 122 5.01 1.55 -18.62
N ALA A 123 6.29 1.85 -18.34
CA ALA A 123 7.33 1.90 -19.35
C ALA A 123 7.56 0.50 -19.95
N THR A 124 6.89 0.26 -21.08
CA THR A 124 7.26 -0.75 -22.08
C THR A 124 8.51 -0.29 -22.81
#